data_AF-A0A359E8D9-F1
#
_entry.id   AF-A0A359E8D9-F1
#
_cell.length_a   1.000
_cell.length_b   1.000
_cell.length_c   1.000
_cell.angle_alpha   90.00
_cell.angle_beta   90.00
_cell.angle_gamma   90.00
#
_symmetry.space_group_name_H-M   'P 1'
#
loop_
_entity.id
_entity.type
_entity.pdbx_description
1 polymer ?
#
loop_
_entity_poly.entity_id
_entity_poly.type
_entity_poly.pdbx_seq_one_letter_code
_entity_poly.pdbx_strand_id
1 'polypeptide(L)'
;MIPEEIIEQLQSKLNVEVASQKSVHGGDINQAGKVELSSGKTLFVKWNDSAPSDMFEAESQGLKLLNSAESGIEIPSPLLVTESFLVLEWVEEGGGKSTSSLEFGKKLGRLHKSTSDYFGLDYDNYI
;
A
#
# COMPACT_ATOMS: atom_id res chain seq x y z
N MET A 1 1.14 -3.52 -18.48
CA MET A 1 2.24 -4.34 -17.95
C MET A 1 3.05 -3.47 -17.02
N ILE A 2 3.61 -4.01 -15.94
CA ILE A 2 4.47 -3.24 -15.03
C ILE A 2 5.80 -2.96 -15.78
N PRO A 3 6.32 -1.71 -15.78
CA PRO A 3 7.61 -1.37 -16.39
C PRO A 3 8.77 -2.22 -15.87
N GLU A 4 9.68 -2.63 -16.76
CA GLU A 4 10.84 -3.48 -16.41
C GLU A 4 11.75 -2.84 -15.37
N GLU A 5 11.99 -1.53 -15.48
CA GLU A 5 12.81 -0.78 -14.52
C GLU A 5 12.28 -0.88 -13.07
N ILE A 6 10.95 -0.85 -12.90
CA ILE A 6 10.33 -1.00 -11.58
C ILE A 6 10.62 -2.39 -11.00
N ILE A 7 10.59 -3.43 -11.84
CA ILE A 7 10.88 -4.80 -11.41
C ILE A 7 12.35 -4.98 -11.05
N GLU A 8 13.27 -4.44 -11.86
CA GLU A 8 14.69 -4.48 -11.55
C GLU A 8 15.01 -3.80 -10.22
N GLN A 9 14.46 -2.59 -10.01
CA GLN A 9 14.64 -1.86 -8.75
C GLN A 9 13.99 -2.59 -7.57
N LEU A 10 12.79 -3.13 -7.73
CA LEU A 10 12.11 -3.91 -6.69
C LEU A 10 12.95 -5.12 -6.28
N GLN A 11 13.40 -5.93 -7.24
CA GLN A 11 14.22 -7.11 -6.98
C GLN A 11 15.52 -6.75 -6.27
N SER A 12 16.21 -5.71 -6.75
CA SER A 12 17.48 -5.25 -6.17
C SER A 12 17.31 -4.73 -4.75
N LYS A 13 16.36 -3.81 -4.52
CA LYS A 13 16.19 -3.13 -3.23
C LYS A 13 15.61 -4.03 -2.15
N LEU A 14 14.71 -4.94 -2.51
CA LEU A 14 14.13 -5.90 -1.57
C LEU A 14 14.93 -7.20 -1.46
N ASN A 15 15.93 -7.40 -2.32
CA ASN A 15 16.70 -8.64 -2.45
C ASN A 15 15.77 -9.86 -2.63
N VAL A 16 14.88 -9.78 -3.63
CA VAL A 16 13.89 -10.80 -3.98
C VAL A 16 13.94 -11.11 -5.47
N GLU A 17 13.36 -12.25 -5.85
CA GLU A 17 13.19 -12.66 -7.24
C GLU A 17 11.70 -12.68 -7.59
N VAL A 18 11.34 -12.11 -8.74
CA VAL A 18 9.97 -12.09 -9.27
C VAL A 18 9.74 -13.32 -10.14
N ALA A 19 8.72 -14.11 -9.80
CA ALA A 19 8.28 -15.25 -10.58
C ALA A 19 7.25 -14.87 -11.64
N SER A 20 6.34 -13.96 -11.31
CA SER A 20 5.31 -13.50 -12.24
C SER A 20 4.84 -12.09 -11.92
N GLN A 21 4.28 -11.41 -12.92
CA GLN A 21 3.67 -10.11 -12.74
C GLN A 21 2.42 -9.95 -13.59
N LYS A 22 1.45 -9.20 -13.09
CA LYS A 22 0.26 -8.81 -13.84
C LYS A 22 -0.19 -7.40 -13.47
N SER A 23 -0.60 -6.63 -14.47
CA SER A 23 -1.35 -5.39 -14.20
C SER A 23 -2.70 -5.78 -13.57
N VAL A 24 -3.08 -5.06 -12.52
CA VAL A 24 -4.41 -5.18 -11.91
C VAL A 24 -5.12 -3.84 -12.07
N HIS A 25 -6.43 -3.81 -11.82
CA HIS A 25 -7.14 -2.55 -11.84
C HIS A 25 -6.59 -1.66 -10.71
N GLY A 26 -6.07 -0.50 -11.09
CA GLY A 26 -5.74 0.59 -10.17
C GLY A 26 -6.93 1.56 -10.08
N GLY A 27 -6.85 2.51 -9.14
CA GLY A 27 -7.76 3.66 -9.15
C GLY A 27 -7.52 4.58 -10.36
N ASP A 28 -8.19 5.73 -10.38
CA ASP A 28 -8.22 6.60 -11.57
C ASP A 28 -6.87 7.20 -11.98
N ILE A 29 -5.98 7.46 -11.03
CA ILE A 29 -4.76 8.28 -11.25
C ILE A 29 -3.50 7.42 -11.36
N ASN A 30 -3.43 6.31 -10.64
CA ASN A 30 -2.21 5.50 -10.53
C ASN A 30 -2.39 4.13 -11.18
N GLN A 31 -1.33 3.65 -11.80
CA GLN A 31 -1.27 2.29 -12.31
C GLN A 31 -0.99 1.31 -11.17
N ALA A 32 -1.49 0.08 -11.31
CA ALA A 32 -1.40 -0.95 -10.27
C ALA A 32 -1.00 -2.31 -10.84
N GLY A 33 -0.27 -3.08 -10.03
CA GLY A 33 0.28 -4.36 -10.41
C GLY A 33 0.34 -5.34 -9.24
N LYS A 34 0.11 -6.62 -9.54
CA LYS A 34 0.39 -7.74 -8.65
C LYS A 34 1.70 -8.39 -9.09
N VAL A 35 2.62 -8.55 -8.15
CA VAL A 35 3.93 -9.20 -8.34
C VAL A 35 3.98 -10.42 -7.46
N GLU A 36 4.20 -11.59 -8.05
CA GLU A 36 4.40 -12.85 -7.34
C GLU A 36 5.89 -13.14 -7.29
N LEU A 37 6.43 -13.32 -6.09
CA LEU A 37 7.84 -13.63 -5.87
C LEU A 37 8.09 -15.14 -5.98
N SER A 38 9.31 -15.54 -6.33
CA SER A 38 9.74 -16.94 -6.30
C SER A 38 9.59 -17.59 -4.92
N SER A 39 9.58 -16.78 -3.85
CA SER A 39 9.32 -17.25 -2.49
C SER A 39 7.86 -17.62 -2.22
N GLY A 40 6.95 -17.42 -3.17
CA GLY A 40 5.50 -17.59 -3.00
C GLY A 40 4.78 -16.41 -2.35
N LYS A 41 5.48 -15.32 -2.01
CA LYS A 41 4.86 -14.09 -1.50
C LYS A 41 4.29 -13.28 -2.66
N THR A 42 3.20 -12.57 -2.41
CA THR A 42 2.61 -11.63 -3.36
C THR A 42 2.77 -10.21 -2.84
N LEU A 43 3.16 -9.29 -3.74
CA LEU A 43 3.27 -7.86 -3.49
C LEU A 43 2.29 -7.09 -4.38
N PHE A 44 1.86 -5.93 -3.88
CA PHE A 44 1.17 -4.92 -4.67
C PHE A 44 2.15 -3.81 -5.05
N VAL A 45 2.10 -3.36 -6.31
CA VAL A 45 2.95 -2.27 -6.81
C VAL A 45 2.06 -1.20 -7.41
N LYS A 46 2.27 0.04 -6.98
CA LYS A 46 1.59 1.24 -7.46
C LYS A 46 2.62 2.16 -8.09
N TRP A 47 2.36 2.70 -9.28
CA TRP A 47 3.28 3.63 -9.94
C TRP A 47 2.54 4.67 -10.78
N ASN A 48 3.22 5.78 -11.04
CA ASN A 48 2.72 6.86 -11.88
C ASN A 48 3.88 7.77 -12.30
N ASP A 49 4.14 7.81 -13.62
CA ASP A 49 5.26 8.56 -14.20
C ASP A 49 5.07 10.08 -14.12
N SER A 50 3.85 10.54 -13.84
CA SER A 50 3.49 11.96 -13.71
C SER A 50 3.17 12.35 -12.26
N ALA A 51 3.41 11.47 -11.29
CA ALA A 51 3.23 11.81 -9.88
C ALA A 51 4.28 12.84 -9.43
N PRO A 52 3.91 13.77 -8.53
CA PRO A 52 4.88 14.51 -7.73
C PRO A 52 5.83 13.57 -6.99
N SER A 53 7.08 13.98 -6.82
CA SER A 53 8.16 13.14 -6.27
C SER A 53 7.90 12.64 -4.86
N ASP A 54 7.06 13.33 -4.08
CA ASP A 54 6.70 13.02 -2.70
C ASP A 54 5.35 12.31 -2.55
N MET A 55 4.60 12.08 -3.63
CA MET A 55 3.25 11.48 -3.55
C MET A 55 3.25 10.09 -2.91
N PHE A 56 4.16 9.22 -3.33
CA PHE A 56 4.26 7.86 -2.77
C PHE A 56 4.87 7.84 -1.37
N GLU A 57 5.70 8.84 -1.03
CA GLU A 57 6.20 9.03 0.33
C GLU A 57 5.06 9.43 1.27
N ALA A 58 4.23 10.40 0.88
CA ALA A 58 3.07 10.83 1.63
C ALA A 58 2.07 9.67 1.86
N GLU A 59 1.85 8.82 0.85
CA GLU A 59 1.02 7.62 0.98
C GLU A 59 1.65 6.58 1.93
N SER A 60 2.96 6.34 1.82
CA SER A 60 3.70 5.46 2.75
C SER A 60 3.57 5.93 4.20
N GLN A 61 3.70 7.24 4.44
CA GLN A 61 3.54 7.85 5.75
C GLN A 61 2.10 7.71 6.26
N GLY A 62 1.09 7.93 5.41
CA GLY A 62 -0.32 7.74 5.76
C GLY A 62 -0.64 6.29 6.17
N LEU A 63 -0.13 5.30 5.43
CA LEU A 63 -0.31 3.88 5.76
C LEU A 63 0.36 3.51 7.10
N LYS A 64 1.57 4.03 7.36
CA LYS A 64 2.25 3.85 8.65
C LYS A 64 1.48 4.50 9.79
N LEU A 65 0.96 5.70 9.59
CA LEU A 65 0.15 6.42 10.57
C LEU A 65 -1.14 5.64 10.90
N LEU A 66 -1.85 5.16 9.89
CA LEU A 66 -3.06 4.33 10.09
C LEU A 66 -2.74 3.04 10.86
N ASN A 67 -1.61 2.39 10.54
CA ASN A 67 -1.17 1.19 11.25
C ASN A 67 -0.82 1.47 12.72
N SER A 68 -0.27 2.64 13.03
CA SER A 68 0.11 3.04 14.40
C SER A 68 -1.07 3.12 15.38
N ALA A 69 -2.29 3.25 14.86
CA ALA A 69 -3.51 3.25 15.67
C ALA A 69 -3.86 1.87 16.27
N GLU A 70 -3.19 0.80 15.84
CA GLU A 70 -3.40 -0.59 16.31
C GLU A 70 -4.88 -1.00 16.35
N SER A 71 -5.66 -0.48 15.41
CA SER A 71 -7.13 -0.63 15.38
C SER A 71 -7.61 -2.05 15.08
N GLY A 72 -6.70 -2.90 14.60
CA GLY A 72 -6.94 -4.25 14.12
C GLY A 72 -7.55 -4.33 12.71
N ILE A 73 -7.67 -3.20 11.99
CA ILE A 73 -7.90 -3.21 10.55
C ILE A 73 -6.64 -3.73 9.86
N GLU A 74 -6.80 -4.58 8.85
CA GLU A 74 -5.70 -4.97 7.98
C GLU A 74 -5.36 -3.80 7.07
N ILE A 75 -4.23 -3.15 7.35
CA ILE A 75 -3.69 -2.04 6.57
C ILE A 75 -2.38 -2.53 5.96
N PRO A 76 -2.24 -2.51 4.63
CA PRO A 76 -1.05 -3.05 3.98
C PRO A 76 0.20 -2.27 4.38
N SER A 77 1.26 -2.99 4.76
CA SER A 77 2.52 -2.35 5.14
C SER A 77 3.29 -1.89 3.90
N PRO A 78 3.84 -0.65 3.91
CA PRO A 78 4.80 -0.23 2.90
C PRO A 78 6.10 -1.01 3.02
N LEU A 79 6.53 -1.64 1.92
CA LEU A 79 7.75 -2.45 1.86
C LEU A 79 8.90 -1.70 1.18
N LEU A 80 8.60 -0.92 0.15
CA LEU A 80 9.54 -0.08 -0.58
C LEU A 80 8.81 1.14 -1.10
N VAL A 81 9.41 2.31 -0.95
CA VAL A 81 8.91 3.57 -1.49
C VAL A 81 10.02 4.26 -2.29
N THR A 82 9.63 4.87 -3.40
CA THR A 82 10.48 5.68 -4.27
C THR A 82 9.65 6.87 -4.77
N GLU A 83 10.28 7.77 -5.53
CA GLU A 83 9.57 8.91 -6.14
C GLU A 83 8.57 8.47 -7.23
N SER A 84 8.77 7.32 -7.87
CA SER A 84 7.96 6.86 -9.02
C SER A 84 7.04 5.68 -8.72
N PHE A 85 7.27 4.94 -7.63
CA PHE A 85 6.44 3.81 -7.24
C PHE A 85 6.47 3.48 -5.74
N LEU A 86 5.43 2.77 -5.30
CA LEU A 86 5.22 2.24 -3.96
C LEU A 86 4.94 0.74 -4.02
N VAL A 87 5.65 -0.04 -3.22
CA VAL A 87 5.45 -1.48 -3.04
C VAL A 87 4.83 -1.73 -1.67
N LEU A 88 3.72 -2.46 -1.66
CA LEU A 88 2.94 -2.79 -0.47
C LEU A 88 2.80 -4.30 -0.32
N GLU A 89 2.47 -4.73 0.90
CA GLU A 89 1.89 -6.05 1.14
C GLU A 89 0.63 -6.26 0.29
N TRP A 90 0.47 -7.46 -0.28
CA TRP A 90 -0.77 -7.84 -0.95
C TRP A 90 -1.83 -8.21 0.07
N VAL A 91 -3.01 -7.61 -0.03
CA VAL A 91 -4.19 -7.97 0.76
C VAL A 91 -5.08 -8.86 -0.11
N GLU A 92 -5.34 -10.09 0.34
CA GLU A 92 -6.21 -11.00 -0.40
C GLU A 92 -7.68 -10.63 -0.24
N GLU A 93 -8.36 -10.39 -1.36
CA GLU A 93 -9.80 -10.19 -1.37
C GLU A 93 -10.53 -11.49 -1.00
N GLY A 94 -11.46 -11.42 -0.03
CA GLY A 94 -12.35 -12.53 0.29
C GLY A 94 -11.75 -13.69 1.12
N GLY A 95 -10.54 -13.54 1.66
CA GLY A 95 -9.84 -14.61 2.41
C GLY A 95 -10.23 -14.79 3.89
N GLY A 96 -10.97 -13.86 4.49
CA GLY A 96 -11.43 -13.94 5.87
C GLY A 96 -12.88 -14.41 5.96
N LYS A 97 -13.15 -15.45 6.76
CA LYS A 97 -14.51 -15.86 7.20
C LYS A 97 -15.40 -14.62 7.32
N SER A 98 -16.38 -14.44 6.44
CA SER A 98 -17.47 -13.43 6.53
C SER A 98 -17.18 -12.40 7.63
N THR A 99 -16.22 -11.50 7.39
CA THR A 99 -15.93 -10.45 8.35
C THR A 99 -17.16 -9.57 8.30
N SER A 100 -18.07 -9.80 9.24
CA SER A 100 -19.30 -9.04 9.35
C SER A 100 -18.92 -7.56 9.28
N SER A 101 -19.62 -6.78 8.46
CA SER A 101 -19.43 -5.33 8.39
C SER A 101 -19.47 -4.69 9.79
N LEU A 102 -20.11 -5.36 10.76
CA LEU A 102 -20.06 -5.03 12.19
C LEU A 102 -18.64 -5.06 12.78
N GLU A 103 -17.86 -6.12 12.54
CA GLU A 103 -16.49 -6.23 13.06
C GLU A 103 -15.56 -5.21 12.40
N PHE A 104 -15.71 -5.00 11.09
CA PHE A 104 -15.02 -3.90 10.41
C PHE A 104 -15.41 -2.55 11.02
N GLY A 105 -16.70 -2.29 11.25
CA GLY A 105 -17.19 -1.06 11.89
C GLY A 105 -16.64 -0.84 13.29
N LYS A 106 -16.50 -1.89 14.11
CA LYS A 106 -15.84 -1.81 15.43
C LYS A 106 -14.37 -1.42 15.30
N LYS A 107 -13.64 -2.06 14.38
CA LYS A 107 -12.23 -1.75 14.12
C LYS A 107 -12.06 -0.31 13.61
N LEU A 108 -12.92 0.14 12.70
CA LEU A 108 -12.98 1.52 12.21
C LEU A 108 -13.28 2.52 13.33
N GLY A 109 -14.21 2.19 14.21
CA GLY A 109 -14.48 3.00 15.40
C GLY A 109 -13.29 3.10 16.35
N ARG A 110 -12.45 2.05 16.45
CA ARG A 110 -11.19 2.11 17.21
C ARG A 110 -10.16 3.01 16.51
N LEU A 111 -10.02 2.89 15.19
CA LEU A 111 -9.15 3.77 14.41
C LEU A 111 -9.49 5.25 14.66
N HIS A 112 -10.77 5.62 14.55
CA HIS A 112 -11.24 7.00 14.77
C HIS A 112 -11.05 7.53 16.20
N LYS A 113 -10.77 6.67 17.19
CA LYS A 113 -10.43 7.11 18.55
C LYS A 113 -8.98 7.57 18.69
N SER A 114 -8.15 7.35 17.67
CA SER A 114 -6.82 7.95 17.58
C SER A 114 -7.01 9.43 17.24
N THR A 115 -6.65 10.31 18.16
CA THR A 115 -6.94 11.75 18.09
C THR A 115 -5.67 12.59 18.08
N SER A 116 -5.80 13.81 17.58
CA SER A 116 -4.78 14.86 17.59
C SER A 116 -5.43 16.16 18.07
N ASP A 117 -4.64 17.07 18.62
CA ASP A 117 -5.13 18.37 19.11
C ASP A 117 -5.59 19.29 17.96
N TYR A 118 -5.14 19.03 16.74
CA TYR A 118 -5.43 19.84 15.55
C TYR A 118 -5.88 18.97 14.37
N PHE A 119 -6.62 19.58 13.45
CA PHE A 119 -6.95 18.98 12.16
C PHE A 119 -5.73 19.01 11.24
N GLY A 120 -5.63 17.99 10.37
CA GLY A 120 -4.57 17.87 9.38
C GLY A 120 -3.42 16.96 9.83
N LEU A 121 -2.34 16.99 9.06
CA LEU A 121 -1.09 16.28 9.30
C LEU A 121 0.05 17.30 9.46
N ASP A 122 1.20 16.83 9.93
CA ASP A 122 2.44 17.60 10.03
C ASP A 122 3.18 17.77 8.68
N TYR A 123 2.61 17.21 7.60
CA TYR A 123 3.10 17.28 6.23
C TYR A 123 1.92 17.40 5.24
N ASP A 124 2.21 17.91 4.04
CA ASP A 124 1.23 18.01 2.94
C ASP A 124 0.93 16.62 2.35
N ASN A 125 -0.31 16.41 1.92
CA ASN A 125 -0.72 15.16 1.26
C ASN A 125 -1.56 15.43 -0.01
N TYR A 126 -1.97 14.35 -0.67
CA TYR A 126 -2.67 14.37 -1.96
C TYR A 126 -4.13 13.88 -1.88
N ILE A 127 -4.80 14.06 -0.74
CA ILE A 127 -6.21 13.66 -0.50
C ILE A 127 -7.19 14.73 -0.99
#